data_AF-A0A958Y9L3-F1
#
_entry.id   AF-A0A958Y9L3-F1
#
_cell.length_a   1.000
_cell.length_b   1.000
_cell.length_c   1.000
_cell.angle_alpha   90.00
_cell.angle_beta   90.00
_cell.angle_gamma   90.00
#
_symmetry.space_group_name_H-M   'P 1'
#
loop_
_entity.id
_entity.type
_entity.pdbx_description
1 polymer ?
#
loop_
_entity_poly.entity_id
_entity_poly.type
_entity_poly.pdbx_seq_one_letter_code
_entity_poly.pdbx_strand_id
1 'polypeptide(L)'
;GPFQVELDLAIMQFASSINAGTLGSDDQVQLLITSDGGTTWTPLLLWDSTSVIPVGGEHFVYDLTAYSGSIVQFGIWASEGTVDDTADNDISVDNFEVRAIPSCPEPTAVAVSNFPPDGAEISWTENGSATIWNI
;
A
#
# COMPACT_ATOMS: atom_id res chain seq x y z
N GLY A 1 15.89 -5.60 -15.37
CA GLY A 1 16.15 -6.17 -14.04
C GLY A 1 14.82 -6.43 -13.36
N PRO A 2 14.80 -7.01 -12.15
CA PRO A 2 13.57 -7.05 -11.38
C PRO A 2 13.18 -5.61 -11.02
N PHE A 3 11.89 -5.29 -11.20
CA PHE A 3 11.31 -4.00 -10.85
C PHE A 3 10.30 -4.21 -9.71
N GLN A 4 9.97 -3.15 -9.01
CA GLN A 4 8.81 -3.06 -8.14
C GLN A 4 7.93 -1.89 -8.57
N VAL A 5 6.65 -1.96 -8.22
CA VAL A 5 5.76 -0.82 -8.20
C VAL A 5 5.48 -0.46 -6.75
N GLU A 6 5.46 0.82 -6.44
CA GLU A 6 5.16 1.34 -5.11
C GLU A 6 4.22 2.54 -5.18
N LEU A 7 3.47 2.76 -4.10
CA LEU A 7 2.61 3.92 -3.90
C LEU A 7 2.34 4.13 -2.41
N ASP A 8 1.94 5.34 -2.05
CA ASP A 8 1.31 5.61 -0.77
C ASP A 8 -0.21 5.62 -0.96
N LEU A 9 -0.94 4.97 -0.05
CA LEU A 9 -2.39 4.94 -0.07
C LEU A 9 -2.97 5.26 1.30
N ALA A 10 -3.97 6.12 1.33
CA ALA A 10 -4.76 6.44 2.52
C ALA A 10 -6.24 6.19 2.25
N ILE A 11 -6.91 5.59 3.24
CA ILE A 11 -8.37 5.47 3.30
C ILE A 11 -8.80 6.23 4.55
N MET A 12 -9.51 7.34 4.35
CA MET A 12 -9.96 8.25 5.42
C MET A 12 -11.48 8.29 5.44
N GLN A 13 -12.09 8.57 6.60
CA GLN A 13 -13.52 8.91 6.60
C GLN A 13 -13.75 10.17 5.75
N PHE A 14 -14.89 10.27 5.07
CA PHE A 14 -15.23 11.41 4.23
C PHE A 14 -15.01 12.75 4.96
N ALA A 15 -14.29 13.66 4.30
CA ALA A 15 -13.93 14.98 4.80
C ALA A 15 -13.14 14.97 6.13
N SER A 16 -12.43 13.89 6.44
CA SER A 16 -11.61 13.75 7.66
C SER A 16 -10.12 13.68 7.35
N SER A 17 -9.31 14.37 8.15
CA SER A 17 -7.85 14.27 8.13
C SER A 17 -7.26 13.59 9.37
N ILE A 18 -8.10 13.12 10.30
CA ILE A 18 -7.67 12.59 11.60
C ILE A 18 -8.28 11.23 11.95
N ASN A 19 -9.28 10.77 11.19
CA ASN A 19 -9.92 9.47 11.40
C ASN A 19 -9.70 8.61 10.17
N ALA A 20 -9.06 7.46 10.35
CA ALA A 20 -8.94 6.45 9.31
C ALA A 20 -10.33 5.92 8.93
N GLY A 21 -10.51 5.67 7.64
CA GLY A 21 -11.72 5.10 7.07
C GLY A 21 -11.72 3.58 7.18
N THR A 22 -12.89 2.98 6.95
CA THR A 22 -13.04 1.53 6.78
C THR A 22 -13.98 1.35 5.61
N LEU A 23 -13.54 0.57 4.62
CA LEU A 23 -14.33 0.28 3.43
C LEU A 23 -15.59 -0.50 3.82
N GLY A 24 -16.67 -0.30 3.07
CA GLY A 24 -17.90 -1.08 3.14
C GLY A 24 -17.67 -2.57 2.85
N SER A 25 -18.67 -3.38 3.17
CA SER A 25 -18.60 -4.85 3.17
C SER A 25 -18.22 -5.47 1.83
N ASP A 26 -18.64 -4.86 0.71
CA ASP A 26 -18.24 -5.24 -0.65
C ASP A 26 -17.51 -4.11 -1.42
N ASP A 27 -17.08 -3.08 -0.70
CA ASP A 27 -16.22 -2.03 -1.22
C ASP A 27 -14.80 -2.55 -1.44
N GLN A 28 -14.15 -2.03 -2.47
CA GLN A 28 -12.77 -2.37 -2.75
C GLN A 28 -12.01 -1.25 -3.44
N VAL A 29 -10.71 -1.20 -3.15
CA VAL A 29 -9.71 -0.43 -3.89
C VAL A 29 -8.63 -1.40 -4.34
N GLN A 30 -8.15 -1.26 -5.57
CA GLN A 30 -7.16 -2.18 -6.13
C GLN A 30 -6.09 -1.44 -6.91
N LEU A 31 -4.85 -1.91 -6.75
CA LEU A 31 -3.79 -1.71 -7.75
C LEU A 31 -3.85 -2.88 -8.74
N LEU A 32 -4.07 -2.57 -10.00
CA LEU A 32 -4.21 -3.51 -11.10
C LEU A 32 -3.01 -3.44 -12.04
N ILE A 33 -2.73 -4.56 -12.71
CA ILE A 33 -1.78 -4.65 -13.81
C ILE A 33 -2.42 -5.32 -15.04
N THR A 34 -2.01 -4.90 -16.22
CA THR A 34 -2.31 -5.57 -17.49
C THR A 34 -1.04 -5.77 -18.30
N SER A 35 -0.94 -6.90 -19.01
CA SER A 35 0.11 -7.20 -19.98
C SER A 35 -0.43 -7.44 -21.39
N ASP A 36 -1.75 -7.28 -21.59
CA ASP A 36 -2.46 -7.53 -22.85
C ASP A 36 -3.13 -6.26 -23.42
N GLY A 37 -2.60 -5.09 -23.05
CA GLY A 37 -3.07 -3.79 -23.54
C GLY A 37 -4.39 -3.35 -22.92
N GLY A 38 -4.70 -3.81 -21.71
CA GLY A 38 -5.92 -3.43 -20.98
C GLY A 38 -7.14 -4.28 -21.28
N THR A 39 -6.96 -5.44 -21.93
CA THR A 39 -8.06 -6.39 -22.18
C THR A 39 -8.41 -7.13 -20.89
N THR A 40 -7.40 -7.56 -20.14
CA THR A 40 -7.54 -8.15 -18.81
C THR A 40 -6.71 -7.38 -17.79
N TRP A 41 -7.27 -7.23 -16.59
CA TRP A 41 -6.64 -6.56 -15.46
C TRP A 41 -6.56 -7.55 -14.29
N THR A 42 -5.36 -7.76 -13.78
CA THR A 42 -5.09 -8.63 -12.62
C THR A 42 -4.77 -7.76 -11.41
N PRO A 43 -5.38 -7.98 -10.24
CA PRO A 43 -5.02 -7.27 -9.02
C PRO A 43 -3.63 -7.67 -8.52
N LEU A 44 -2.80 -6.66 -8.26
CA LEU A 44 -1.53 -6.75 -7.54
C LEU A 44 -1.73 -6.58 -6.03
N LEU A 45 -2.50 -5.54 -5.66
CA LEU A 45 -2.88 -5.24 -4.28
C LEU A 45 -4.40 -5.00 -4.24
N LEU A 46 -5.02 -5.41 -3.14
CA LEU A 46 -6.45 -5.27 -2.88
C LEU A 46 -6.64 -4.80 -1.45
N TRP A 47 -7.42 -3.74 -1.30
CA TRP A 47 -7.92 -3.25 -0.02
C TRP A 47 -9.44 -3.40 0.01
N ASP A 48 -9.95 -3.94 1.11
CA ASP A 48 -11.37 -4.21 1.37
C ASP A 48 -11.75 -3.84 2.81
N SER A 49 -12.96 -4.21 3.26
CA SER A 49 -13.45 -3.96 4.63
C SER A 49 -12.57 -4.52 5.75
N THR A 50 -11.66 -5.45 5.45
CA THR A 50 -10.73 -6.03 6.44
C THR A 50 -9.39 -5.30 6.50
N SER A 51 -9.11 -4.43 5.54
CA SER A 51 -7.86 -3.68 5.44
C SER A 51 -7.84 -2.54 6.45
N VAL A 52 -6.78 -2.48 7.25
CA VAL A 52 -6.57 -1.44 8.27
C VAL A 52 -5.41 -0.57 7.85
N ILE A 53 -5.71 0.65 7.41
CA ILE A 53 -4.71 1.65 7.00
C ILE A 53 -4.72 2.78 8.03
N PRO A 54 -3.58 3.15 8.63
CA PRO A 54 -3.53 4.18 9.65
C PRO A 54 -3.83 5.58 9.09
N VAL A 55 -4.14 6.51 9.99
CA VAL A 55 -4.24 7.94 9.66
C VAL A 55 -2.91 8.41 9.07
N GLY A 56 -2.97 9.04 7.89
CA GLY A 56 -1.78 9.46 7.14
C GLY A 56 -1.38 8.50 6.02
N GLY A 57 -2.04 7.34 5.91
CA GLY A 57 -1.79 6.36 4.87
C GLY A 57 -0.62 5.42 5.18
N GLU A 58 -0.36 4.54 4.23
CA GLU A 58 0.71 3.55 4.30
C GLU A 58 1.39 3.40 2.94
N HIS A 59 2.69 3.11 2.98
CA HIS A 59 3.51 2.86 1.80
C HIS A 59 3.41 1.38 1.41
N PHE A 60 3.02 1.11 0.16
CA PHE A 60 2.86 -0.24 -0.36
C PHE A 60 3.85 -0.50 -1.49
N VAL A 61 4.46 -1.69 -1.48
CA VAL A 61 5.41 -2.14 -2.50
C VAL A 61 4.98 -3.50 -3.02
N TYR A 62 5.06 -3.70 -4.34
CA TYR A 62 4.81 -4.98 -4.99
C TYR A 62 5.94 -5.36 -5.95
N ASP A 63 6.47 -6.57 -5.80
CA ASP A 63 7.52 -7.13 -6.65
C ASP A 63 6.99 -7.52 -8.04
N LEU A 64 7.55 -6.93 -9.09
CA LEU A 64 7.17 -7.16 -10.49
C LEU A 64 8.08 -8.17 -11.21
N THR A 65 8.90 -8.94 -10.49
CA THR A 65 9.83 -9.92 -11.07
C THR A 65 9.12 -10.88 -12.00
N ALA A 66 7.89 -11.31 -11.67
CA ALA A 66 7.05 -12.17 -12.49
C ALA A 66 6.67 -11.57 -13.87
N TYR A 67 6.74 -10.25 -14.02
CA TYR A 67 6.41 -9.51 -15.25
C TYR A 67 7.65 -9.07 -16.04
N SER A 68 8.85 -9.51 -15.63
CA SER A 68 10.12 -9.13 -16.26
C SER A 68 10.11 -9.38 -17.78
N GLY A 69 10.47 -8.35 -18.56
CA GLY A 69 10.53 -8.43 -20.02
C GLY A 69 9.19 -8.22 -20.73
N SER A 70 8.10 -8.05 -19.98
CA SER A 70 6.79 -7.68 -20.53
C SER A 70 6.63 -6.16 -20.55
N ILE A 71 5.80 -5.65 -21.48
CA ILE A 71 5.26 -4.29 -21.40
C ILE A 71 3.96 -4.39 -20.63
N VAL A 72 3.83 -3.57 -19.59
CA VAL A 72 2.67 -3.58 -18.69
C VAL A 72 2.09 -2.18 -18.54
N GLN A 73 0.82 -2.11 -18.13
CA GLN A 73 0.17 -0.88 -17.68
C GLN A 73 -0.43 -1.12 -16.30
N PHE A 74 -0.57 -0.04 -15.52
CA PHE A 74 -1.14 -0.08 -14.18
C PHE A 74 -2.47 0.67 -14.15
N GLY A 75 -3.35 0.25 -13.25
CA GLY A 75 -4.64 0.87 -13.00
C GLY A 75 -4.89 0.97 -11.50
N ILE A 76 -5.44 2.09 -11.05
CA ILE A 76 -6.01 2.20 -9.72
C ILE A 76 -7.52 2.23 -9.93
N TRP A 77 -8.22 1.32 -9.28
CA TRP A 77 -9.66 1.17 -9.44
C TRP A 77 -10.32 1.01 -8.07
N ALA A 78 -11.48 1.62 -7.91
CA ALA A 78 -12.27 1.55 -6.70
C ALA A 78 -13.75 1.30 -7.04
N SER A 79 -14.47 0.63 -6.14
CA SER A 79 -15.89 0.31 -6.27
C SER A 79 -16.56 0.30 -4.91
N GLU A 80 -17.77 0.86 -4.85
CA GLU A 80 -18.72 0.77 -3.72
C GLU A 80 -19.50 -0.57 -3.69
N GLY A 81 -18.97 -1.57 -4.38
CA GLY A 81 -19.68 -2.84 -4.62
C GLY A 81 -21.11 -2.67 -5.16
N THR A 82 -22.02 -3.46 -4.59
CA THR A 82 -23.45 -3.48 -4.87
C THR A 82 -24.30 -3.22 -3.62
N VAL A 83 -23.70 -3.27 -2.43
CA VAL A 83 -24.34 -3.03 -1.15
C VAL A 83 -24.01 -1.61 -0.69
N ASP A 84 -25.03 -0.76 -0.61
CA ASP A 84 -24.90 0.59 -0.05
C ASP A 84 -24.75 0.51 1.48
N ASP A 85 -23.51 0.52 1.94
CA ASP A 85 -23.14 0.56 3.35
C ASP A 85 -23.07 2.00 3.88
N THR A 86 -23.09 2.19 5.20
CA THR A 86 -22.98 3.55 5.79
C THR A 86 -21.57 4.13 5.74
N ALA A 87 -20.60 3.38 5.24
CA ALA A 87 -19.21 3.81 5.14
C ALA A 87 -19.09 4.89 4.06
N ASP A 88 -18.49 6.03 4.41
CA ASP A 88 -18.25 7.13 3.48
C ASP A 88 -16.77 7.49 3.60
N ASN A 89 -16.01 7.29 2.53
CA ASN A 89 -14.56 7.28 2.57
C ASN A 89 -13.95 8.17 1.47
N ASP A 90 -12.90 8.91 1.84
CA ASP A 90 -11.99 9.55 0.90
C ASP A 90 -10.77 8.64 0.68
N ILE A 91 -10.50 8.29 -0.57
CA ILE A 91 -9.33 7.49 -0.97
C ILE A 91 -8.31 8.41 -1.63
N SER A 92 -7.09 8.42 -1.10
CA SER A 92 -5.98 9.20 -1.66
C SER A 92 -4.83 8.27 -2.05
N VAL A 93 -4.20 8.57 -3.18
CA VAL A 93 -3.01 7.88 -3.66
C VAL A 93 -1.94 8.92 -3.97
N ASP A 94 -0.72 8.67 -3.54
CA ASP A 94 0.44 9.52 -3.81
C ASP A 94 1.69 8.66 -4.08
N ASN A 95 2.77 9.30 -4.55
CA ASN A 95 4.10 8.69 -4.73
C ASN A 95 4.11 7.38 -5.55
N PHE A 96 3.26 7.29 -6.58
CA PHE A 96 3.27 6.14 -7.49
C PHE A 96 4.60 6.10 -8.27
N GLU A 97 5.38 5.04 -8.08
CA GLU A 97 6.65 4.83 -8.76
C GLU A 97 6.80 3.38 -9.26
N VAL A 98 7.42 3.23 -10.43
CA VAL A 98 7.96 1.94 -10.88
C VAL A 98 9.47 2.07 -10.96
N ARG A 99 10.17 1.30 -10.13
CA ARG A 99 11.63 1.39 -10.00
C ARG A 99 12.29 0.03 -9.91
N ALA A 100 13.60 0.00 -10.16
CA ALA A 100 14.37 -1.22 -9.91
C ALA A 100 14.32 -1.56 -8.42
N ILE A 101 14.22 -2.85 -8.09
CA ILE A 101 14.22 -3.26 -6.68
C ILE A 101 15.52 -2.78 -6.02
N PRO A 102 15.45 -2.00 -4.92
CA PRO A 102 16.64 -1.49 -4.25
C PRO A 102 17.43 -2.63 -3.63
N SER A 103 18.77 -2.51 -3.61
CA SER A 103 19.64 -3.52 -2.96
C SER A 103 19.50 -3.53 -1.43
N CYS A 104 18.92 -2.49 -0.85
CA CYS A 104 18.58 -2.38 0.55
C CYS A 104 17.12 -1.90 0.63
N PRO A 105 16.15 -2.83 0.63
CA PRO A 105 14.74 -2.48 0.78
C PRO A 105 14.48 -1.75 2.10
N GLU A 106 13.58 -0.78 2.05
CA GLU A 106 13.17 -0.03 3.23
C GLU A 106 12.44 -0.97 4.21
N PRO A 107 12.70 -0.86 5.52
CA PRO A 107 11.97 -1.64 6.51
C PRO A 107 10.50 -1.19 6.60
N THR A 108 9.59 -2.11 6.89
CA THR A 108 8.15 -1.85 7.02
C THR A 108 7.69 -2.01 8.47
N ALA A 109 6.44 -1.64 8.77
CA ALA A 109 5.85 -1.73 10.11
C ALA A 109 6.72 -1.06 11.21
N VAL A 110 7.28 0.10 10.89
CA VAL A 110 8.09 0.88 11.84
C VAL A 110 7.18 1.37 12.96
N ALA A 111 7.47 0.94 14.18
CA ALA A 111 6.70 1.30 15.37
C ALA A 111 7.64 1.78 16.47
N VAL A 112 7.20 2.82 17.19
CA VAL A 112 7.86 3.33 18.39
C VAL A 112 6.97 3.01 19.58
N SER A 113 7.54 2.40 20.61
CA SER A 113 6.84 1.98 21.82
C SER A 113 7.74 2.21 23.04
N ASN A 114 7.20 1.97 24.24
CA ASN A 114 7.92 2.03 25.52
C ASN A 114 8.78 3.29 25.71
N PHE A 115 8.24 4.31 26.37
CA PHE A 115 8.88 5.64 26.49
C PHE A 115 9.42 5.90 27.93
N PRO A 116 10.54 5.29 28.36
CA PRO A 116 11.21 5.69 29.59
C PRO A 116 11.74 7.13 29.50
N PRO A 117 12.17 7.74 30.63
CA PRO A 117 12.59 9.15 30.66
C PRO A 117 13.71 9.53 29.68
N ASP A 118 14.51 8.57 29.24
CA ASP A 118 15.71 8.75 28.43
C ASP A 118 15.76 7.81 27.21
N GLY A 119 14.63 7.25 26.76
CA GLY A 119 14.62 6.35 25.62
C GLY A 119 13.26 6.07 24.99
N ALA A 120 13.32 5.32 23.90
CA ALA A 120 12.17 4.71 23.26
C ALA A 120 12.60 3.36 22.64
N GLU A 121 11.66 2.44 22.48
CA GLU A 121 11.87 1.20 21.76
C GLU A 121 11.35 1.35 20.32
N ILE A 122 12.21 1.16 19.33
CA ILE A 122 11.87 1.19 17.91
C ILE A 122 11.92 -0.24 17.39
N SER A 123 10.88 -0.66 16.67
CA SER A 123 10.78 -1.96 16.02
C SER A 123 10.33 -1.80 14.57
N TRP A 124 10.70 -2.74 13.72
CA TRP A 124 10.31 -2.78 12.30
C TRP A 124 10.50 -4.20 11.75
N THR A 125 10.00 -4.42 10.53
CA THR A 125 10.24 -5.64 9.74
C THR A 125 11.37 -5.40 8.74
N GLU A 126 12.37 -6.28 8.75
CA GLU A 126 13.47 -6.31 7.76
C GLU A 126 12.95 -6.93 6.45
N ASN A 127 13.13 -6.21 5.34
CA ASN A 127 12.55 -6.60 4.04
C ASN A 127 13.60 -7.07 3.01
N GLY A 128 14.84 -7.27 3.41
CA GLY A 128 15.94 -7.69 2.56
C GLY A 128 16.85 -8.71 3.24
N SER A 129 18.07 -8.30 3.54
CA SER A 129 19.04 -9.10 4.28
C SER A 129 19.96 -8.23 5.15
N ALA A 130 19.45 -7.08 5.59
CA ALA A 130 20.22 -6.14 6.39
C ALA A 130 20.57 -6.74 7.75
N THR A 131 21.83 -6.57 8.14
CA THR A 131 22.36 -7.00 9.46
C THR A 131 22.95 -5.83 10.26
N ILE A 132 22.96 -4.63 9.67
CA ILE A 132 23.48 -3.40 10.25
C ILE A 132 22.43 -2.31 10.04
N TRP A 133 22.13 -1.59 11.11
CA TRP A 133 21.10 -0.56 11.16
C TRP A 133 21.67 0.74 11.70
N ASN A 134 21.32 1.86 11.08
CA ASN A 134 21.60 3.19 11.62
C ASN A 134 20.32 3.71 12.27
N ILE A 135 20.39 3.97 13.58
CA ILE A 135 19.29 4.46 14.43
C ILE A 135 19.65 5.86 14.91
#